data_AF-A0A6V7KGS9-F1
#
_entry.id   AF-A0A6V7KGS9-F1
#
_cell.length_a   1.000
_cell.length_b   1.000
_cell.length_c   1.000
_cell.angle_alpha   90.00
_cell.angle_beta   90.00
_cell.angle_gamma   90.00
#
_symmetry.space_group_name_H-M   'P 1'
#
loop_
_entity.id
_entity.type
_entity.pdbx_description
1 polymer ?
#
loop_
_entity_poly.entity_id
_entity_poly.type
_entity_poly.pdbx_seq_one_letter_code
_entity_poly.pdbx_strand_id
1 'polypeptide(L)'
;KSIYKYQHLVSQNTREEIILRELKTMVDFALWTPLQDERVNGAPLEAVAKLLEEPIPPEIDKNSEKKSLDIDSIQNERDQRSWAESVLSVASPLLEKAAPPPALARALSRLAQKHPRSPLVPALGPAITRCLKHTVDFGKSPDMRKLIQMFIAALFENNDGEQSIRDYIASVHGPGSDCPHPRVLPNIVAICVAAIFHRFEVVNCGPLNTGEKLQLPPLQCYLLVLKIAAEYGDWRPGLGALLQPVPFPEAALADKEVQDAIFLSVMRSLAEDSRCSVHRVLLPVREPRPGWLHIAAPSSPACPDDGTLFGEM
;
A
#
# COMPACT_ATOMS: atom_id res chain seq x y z
N LYS A 1 -25.98 25.77 -1.35
CA LYS A 1 -25.21 26.61 -0.39
C LYS A 1 -23.76 26.12 -0.46
N SER A 2 -22.86 27.02 -0.84
CA SER A 2 -21.60 26.73 -1.56
C SER A 2 -20.58 25.91 -0.76
N ILE A 3 -20.01 24.86 -1.38
CA ILE A 3 -18.83 24.11 -0.92
C ILE A 3 -17.67 25.05 -0.54
N TYR A 4 -17.53 26.18 -1.24
CA TYR A 4 -16.52 27.19 -0.95
C TYR A 4 -16.69 27.86 0.42
N LYS A 5 -17.92 27.98 0.92
CA LYS A 5 -18.19 28.53 2.25
C LYS A 5 -17.66 27.58 3.34
N TYR A 6 -17.82 26.28 3.13
CA TYR A 6 -17.32 25.26 4.06
C TYR A 6 -15.79 25.16 4.03
N GLN A 7 -15.17 25.19 2.84
CA GLN A 7 -13.71 25.24 2.73
C GLN A 7 -13.11 26.44 3.48
N HIS A 8 -13.74 27.62 3.37
CA HIS A 8 -13.30 28.82 4.07
C HIS A 8 -13.49 28.74 5.59
N LEU A 9 -14.59 28.12 6.05
CA LEU A 9 -14.87 27.92 7.48
C LEU A 9 -13.93 26.91 8.14
N VAL A 10 -13.55 25.85 7.42
CA VAL A 10 -12.55 24.88 7.85
C VAL A 10 -11.16 25.52 7.98
N SER A 11 -10.84 26.50 7.11
CA SER A 11 -9.56 27.23 7.19
C SER A 11 -9.49 28.35 8.23
N GLN A 12 -10.61 28.77 8.83
CA GLN A 12 -10.67 29.94 9.73
C GLN A 12 -11.06 29.65 11.18
N ASN A 13 -11.60 28.47 11.48
CA ASN A 13 -12.00 28.13 12.84
C ASN A 13 -10.85 27.49 13.63
N THR A 14 -10.70 27.89 14.90
CA THR A 14 -9.65 27.38 15.80
C THR A 14 -10.12 26.25 16.73
N ARG A 15 -11.43 25.94 16.78
CA ARG A 15 -11.97 24.87 17.62
C ARG A 15 -12.19 23.59 16.83
N GLU A 16 -11.51 22.52 17.23
CA GLU A 16 -11.55 21.19 16.61
C GLU A 16 -12.98 20.66 16.38
N GLU A 17 -13.86 20.78 17.39
CA GLU A 17 -15.26 20.32 17.29
C GLU A 17 -16.05 21.01 16.17
N ILE A 18 -15.78 22.30 15.93
CA ILE A 18 -16.44 23.06 14.87
C ILE A 18 -15.90 22.59 13.52
N ILE A 19 -14.59 22.40 13.40
CA ILE A 19 -13.96 21.89 12.17
C ILE A 19 -14.54 20.53 11.80
N LEU A 20 -14.62 19.59 12.75
CA LEU A 20 -15.17 18.25 12.50
C LEU A 20 -16.65 18.29 12.12
N ARG A 21 -17.44 19.18 12.72
CA ARG A 21 -18.87 19.35 12.39
C ARG A 21 -19.08 19.91 10.97
N GLU A 22 -18.29 20.91 10.59
CA GLU A 22 -18.34 21.48 9.25
C GLU A 22 -17.84 20.48 8.21
N LEU A 23 -16.76 19.75 8.49
CA LEU A 23 -16.26 18.67 7.65
C LEU A 23 -17.32 17.58 7.46
N LYS A 24 -17.99 17.16 8.55
CA LYS A 24 -19.08 16.19 8.47
C LYS A 24 -20.21 16.69 7.57
N THR A 25 -20.57 17.96 7.67
CA THR A 25 -21.59 18.56 6.80
C THR A 25 -21.17 18.52 5.32
N MET A 26 -19.88 18.74 5.01
CA MET A 26 -19.35 18.61 3.65
C MET A 26 -19.39 17.16 3.15
N VAL A 27 -18.99 16.20 3.99
CA VAL A 27 -19.00 14.77 3.68
C VAL A 27 -20.44 14.29 3.43
N ASP A 28 -21.37 14.61 4.34
CA ASP A 28 -22.78 14.26 4.20
C ASP A 28 -23.36 14.87 2.92
N PHE A 29 -23.04 16.14 2.61
CA PHE A 29 -23.46 16.74 1.34
C PHE A 29 -22.96 15.95 0.14
N ALA A 30 -21.68 15.56 0.11
CA ALA A 30 -21.11 14.79 -0.99
C ALA A 30 -21.71 13.38 -1.13
N LEU A 31 -22.08 12.74 -0.02
CA LEU A 31 -22.64 11.39 -0.01
C LEU A 31 -24.09 11.32 -0.51
N TRP A 32 -24.88 12.36 -0.25
CA TRP A 32 -26.34 12.36 -0.48
C TRP A 32 -26.78 13.25 -1.63
N THR A 33 -25.90 14.10 -2.16
CA THR A 33 -26.26 14.96 -3.28
C THR A 33 -26.44 14.13 -4.56
N PRO A 34 -27.45 14.44 -5.40
CA PRO A 34 -27.62 13.80 -6.70
C PRO A 34 -26.63 14.32 -7.76
N LEU A 35 -25.80 15.31 -7.42
CA LEU A 35 -24.83 15.92 -8.34
C LEU A 35 -23.68 14.96 -8.66
N GLN A 36 -23.44 14.71 -9.96
CA GLN A 36 -22.39 13.81 -10.45
C GLN A 36 -21.09 14.55 -10.84
N ASP A 37 -20.78 15.68 -10.20
CA ASP A 37 -19.58 16.45 -10.49
C ASP A 37 -18.38 15.95 -9.66
N GLU A 38 -17.21 15.80 -10.28
CA GLU A 38 -16.00 15.31 -9.60
C GLU A 38 -15.62 16.16 -8.37
N ARG A 39 -15.89 17.47 -8.41
CA ARG A 39 -15.62 18.41 -7.30
C ARG A 39 -16.48 18.16 -6.08
N VAL A 40 -17.63 17.51 -6.23
CA VAL A 40 -18.52 17.16 -5.11
C VAL A 40 -17.78 16.28 -4.11
N ASN A 41 -17.04 15.29 -4.60
CA ASN A 41 -16.23 14.39 -3.78
C ASN A 41 -14.83 14.97 -3.53
N GLY A 42 -14.27 15.69 -4.52
CA GLY A 42 -12.92 16.25 -4.42
C GLY A 42 -12.77 17.29 -3.31
N ALA A 43 -13.70 18.23 -3.21
CA ALA A 43 -13.55 19.36 -2.30
C ALA A 43 -13.55 18.99 -0.80
N PRO A 44 -14.41 18.07 -0.30
CA PRO A 44 -14.29 17.55 1.06
C PRO A 44 -12.97 16.81 1.28
N LEU A 45 -12.52 15.98 0.32
CA LEU A 45 -11.27 15.22 0.46
C LEU A 45 -10.02 16.12 0.42
N GLU A 46 -10.04 17.22 -0.34
CA GLU A 46 -9.01 18.26 -0.28
C GLU A 46 -8.99 18.99 1.07
N ALA A 47 -10.16 19.23 1.66
CA ALA A 47 -10.24 19.78 3.01
C ALA A 47 -9.64 18.82 4.05
N VAL A 48 -9.95 17.51 3.94
CA VAL A 48 -9.31 16.47 4.76
C VAL A 48 -7.79 16.49 4.58
N ALA A 49 -7.29 16.59 3.35
CA ALA A 49 -5.85 16.66 3.09
C ALA A 49 -5.19 17.83 3.85
N LYS A 50 -5.78 19.02 3.80
CA LYS A 50 -5.27 20.21 4.49
C LYS A 50 -5.30 20.07 6.01
N LEU A 51 -6.33 19.41 6.57
CA LEU A 51 -6.42 19.17 8.01
C LEU A 51 -5.41 18.13 8.52
N LEU A 52 -4.92 17.26 7.63
CA LEU A 52 -3.92 16.24 7.91
C LEU A 52 -2.50 16.65 7.48
N GLU A 53 -2.34 17.84 6.88
CA GLU A 53 -1.02 18.37 6.52
C GLU A 53 -0.27 18.82 7.78
N GLU A 54 0.89 18.20 8.01
CA GLU A 54 1.85 18.69 8.98
C GLU A 54 2.52 19.98 8.45
N PRO A 55 2.73 21.01 9.28
CA PRO A 55 3.64 22.08 8.91
C PRO A 55 5.04 21.48 8.72
N ILE A 56 5.66 21.80 7.59
CA ILE A 56 7.05 21.40 7.28
C ILE A 56 7.92 21.90 8.45
N PRO A 57 8.70 21.04 9.13
CA PRO A 57 9.60 21.50 10.17
C PRO A 57 10.53 22.57 9.56
N PRO A 58 10.63 23.78 10.13
CA PRO A 58 11.71 24.68 9.78
C PRO A 58 13.02 23.94 10.05
N GLU A 59 14.02 24.08 9.17
CA GLU A 59 15.34 23.49 9.36
C GLU A 59 15.87 23.89 10.75
N ILE A 60 15.84 22.94 11.70
CA ILE A 60 16.23 23.21 13.08
C ILE A 60 17.76 23.28 13.11
N ASP A 61 18.27 24.48 13.36
CA ASP A 61 19.66 24.72 13.73
C ASP A 61 20.03 23.83 14.93
N LYS A 62 21.03 22.97 14.73
CA LYS A 62 21.50 21.97 15.68
C LYS A 62 22.24 22.61 16.86
N ASN A 63 21.55 23.31 17.75
CA ASN A 63 22.06 23.61 19.09
C ASN A 63 20.98 24.24 19.97
N SER A 64 20.28 23.44 20.79
CA SER A 64 20.07 23.69 22.24
C SER A 64 18.96 22.81 22.85
N GLU A 65 19.22 22.35 24.08
CA GLU A 65 18.27 21.91 25.12
C GLU A 65 17.51 20.57 24.97
N LYS A 66 18.17 19.49 25.37
CA LYS A 66 17.79 18.09 25.13
C LYS A 66 17.04 17.36 26.28
N LYS A 67 16.31 18.04 27.17
CA LYS A 67 15.70 17.34 28.34
C LYS A 67 14.26 17.73 28.75
N SER A 68 13.72 18.87 28.32
CA SER A 68 12.31 19.25 28.56
C SER A 68 11.40 19.02 27.34
N LEU A 69 11.99 18.83 26.15
CA LEU A 69 11.28 18.66 24.87
C LEU A 69 10.61 17.29 24.69
N ASP A 70 11.00 16.27 25.46
CA ASP A 70 10.56 14.88 25.20
C ASP A 70 9.11 14.64 25.64
N ILE A 71 8.60 15.28 26.70
CA ILE A 71 7.22 15.07 27.16
C ILE A 71 6.23 15.85 26.29
N ASP A 72 6.54 17.10 25.97
CA ASP A 72 5.68 17.95 25.13
C ASP A 72 5.64 17.46 23.67
N SER A 73 6.73 16.87 23.16
CA SER A 73 6.75 16.25 21.83
C SER A 73 5.91 14.98 21.76
N ILE A 74 6.00 14.09 22.77
CA ILE A 74 5.18 12.88 22.85
C ILE A 74 3.69 13.24 22.97
N GLN A 75 3.36 14.25 23.77
CA GLN A 75 1.97 14.71 23.92
C GLN A 75 1.45 15.30 22.60
N ASN A 76 2.23 16.15 21.92
CA ASN A 76 1.87 16.67 20.60
C ASN A 76 1.66 15.56 19.56
N GLU A 77 2.52 14.54 19.52
CA GLU A 77 2.34 13.41 18.58
C GLU A 77 1.08 12.60 18.88
N ARG A 78 0.75 12.42 20.15
CA ARG A 78 -0.47 11.72 20.57
C ARG A 78 -1.72 12.52 20.19
N ASP A 79 -1.70 13.83 20.42
CA ASP A 79 -2.80 14.74 20.10
C ASP A 79 -3.00 14.83 18.60
N GLN A 80 -1.90 14.91 17.84
CA GLN A 80 -1.93 14.89 16.38
C GLN A 80 -2.50 13.58 15.82
N ARG A 81 -2.11 12.43 16.40
CA ARG A 81 -2.67 11.13 16.01
C ARG A 81 -4.18 11.08 16.32
N SER A 82 -4.59 11.52 17.50
CA SER A 82 -6.01 11.58 17.91
C SER A 82 -6.82 12.49 16.99
N TRP A 83 -6.24 13.63 16.59
CA TRP A 83 -6.82 14.53 15.60
C TRP A 83 -6.99 13.84 14.24
N ALA A 84 -5.95 13.18 13.75
CA ALA A 84 -5.99 12.45 12.47
C ALA A 84 -7.04 11.33 12.47
N GLU A 85 -7.15 10.57 13.56
CA GLU A 85 -8.17 9.54 13.76
C GLU A 85 -9.59 10.15 13.72
N SER A 86 -9.79 11.30 14.35
CA SER A 86 -11.08 12.01 14.37
C SER A 86 -11.47 12.53 13.00
N VAL A 87 -10.53 13.14 12.27
CA VAL A 87 -10.74 13.62 10.90
C VAL A 87 -11.06 12.47 9.95
N LEU A 88 -10.33 11.34 10.06
CA LEU A 88 -10.56 10.19 9.19
C LEU A 88 -11.84 9.44 9.50
N SER A 89 -12.25 9.37 10.77
CA SER A 89 -13.55 8.82 11.16
C SER A 89 -14.70 9.56 10.45
N VAL A 90 -14.61 10.89 10.32
CA VAL A 90 -15.59 11.70 9.57
C VAL A 90 -15.49 11.47 8.06
N ALA A 91 -14.28 11.36 7.51
CA ALA A 91 -14.05 11.23 6.07
C ALA A 91 -14.28 9.81 5.51
N SER A 92 -14.23 8.78 6.36
CA SER A 92 -14.22 7.37 5.98
C SER A 92 -15.35 6.98 5.00
N PRO A 93 -16.63 7.34 5.24
CA PRO A 93 -17.72 6.96 4.33
C PRO A 93 -17.56 7.54 2.91
N LEU A 94 -16.89 8.70 2.78
CA LEU A 94 -16.61 9.29 1.46
C LEU A 94 -15.41 8.62 0.79
N LEU A 95 -14.40 8.22 1.55
CA LEU A 95 -13.24 7.50 1.05
C LEU A 95 -13.59 6.11 0.49
N GLU A 96 -14.68 5.51 0.96
CA GLU A 96 -15.26 4.28 0.38
C GLU A 96 -15.90 4.52 -1.00
N LYS A 97 -16.33 5.75 -1.28
CA LYS A 97 -17.03 6.14 -2.52
C LYS A 97 -16.20 6.97 -3.49
N ALA A 98 -15.07 7.53 -3.07
CA ALA A 98 -14.20 8.36 -3.89
C ALA A 98 -12.72 8.06 -3.64
N ALA A 99 -11.92 8.11 -4.70
CA ALA A 99 -10.47 7.94 -4.58
C ALA A 99 -9.86 9.17 -3.88
N PRO A 100 -8.89 8.99 -2.96
CA PRO A 100 -8.27 10.12 -2.31
C PRO A 100 -7.43 10.92 -3.32
N PRO A 101 -7.51 12.26 -3.31
CA PRO A 101 -6.66 13.10 -4.15
C PRO A 101 -5.18 12.96 -3.76
N PRO A 102 -4.23 13.32 -4.64
CA PRO A 102 -2.79 13.13 -4.40
C PRO A 102 -2.29 13.71 -3.07
N ALA A 103 -2.76 14.89 -2.68
CA ALA A 103 -2.40 15.52 -1.40
C ALA A 103 -2.86 14.68 -0.20
N LEU A 104 -4.08 14.15 -0.25
CA LEU A 104 -4.60 13.27 0.80
C LEU A 104 -3.83 11.94 0.82
N ALA A 105 -3.55 11.37 -0.35
CA ALA A 105 -2.78 10.12 -0.42
C ALA A 105 -1.39 10.25 0.23
N ARG A 106 -0.70 11.38 0.04
CA ARG A 106 0.56 11.68 0.74
C ARG A 106 0.39 11.81 2.24
N ALA A 107 -0.63 12.54 2.69
CA ALA A 107 -0.90 12.70 4.12
C ALA A 107 -1.18 11.36 4.80
N LEU A 108 -2.04 10.53 4.20
CA LEU A 108 -2.34 9.19 4.70
C LEU A 108 -1.12 8.26 4.69
N SER A 109 -0.28 8.35 3.66
CA SER A 109 0.97 7.58 3.59
C SER A 109 1.89 7.89 4.77
N ARG A 110 2.06 9.18 5.09
CA ARG A 110 2.88 9.62 6.22
C ARG A 110 2.28 9.19 7.56
N LEU A 111 0.98 9.33 7.74
CA LEU A 111 0.29 8.91 8.96
C LEU A 111 0.43 7.40 9.21
N ALA A 112 0.22 6.58 8.17
CA ALA A 112 0.42 5.13 8.26
C ALA A 112 1.87 4.76 8.59
N GLN A 113 2.84 5.50 8.03
CA GLN A 113 4.27 5.32 8.32
C GLN A 113 4.64 5.69 9.75
N LYS A 114 4.13 6.82 10.25
CA LYS A 114 4.46 7.36 11.59
C LYS A 114 3.78 6.56 12.70
N HIS A 115 2.60 6.02 12.42
CA HIS A 115 1.76 5.35 13.41
C HIS A 115 1.25 3.98 12.94
N PRO A 116 2.13 3.00 12.64
CA PRO A 116 1.75 1.70 12.09
C PRO A 116 0.84 0.88 13.02
N ARG A 117 0.92 1.12 14.33
CA ARG A 117 0.10 0.45 15.37
C ARG A 117 -1.19 1.20 15.73
N SER A 118 -1.50 2.29 15.03
CA SER A 118 -2.74 3.04 15.29
C SER A 118 -3.96 2.31 14.69
N PRO A 119 -5.14 2.38 15.33
CA PRO A 119 -6.39 1.90 14.73
C PRO A 119 -6.77 2.63 13.43
N LEU A 120 -6.10 3.76 13.13
CA LEU A 120 -6.19 4.45 11.85
C LEU A 120 -5.82 3.55 10.67
N VAL A 121 -4.81 2.69 10.83
CA VAL A 121 -4.33 1.83 9.75
C VAL A 121 -5.43 0.89 9.25
N PRO A 122 -6.04 0.01 10.08
CA PRO A 122 -7.14 -0.83 9.60
C PRO A 122 -8.37 -0.02 9.14
N ALA A 123 -8.60 1.17 9.69
CA ALA A 123 -9.68 2.06 9.24
C ALA A 123 -9.50 2.57 7.79
N LEU A 124 -8.28 2.54 7.24
CA LEU A 124 -8.03 2.84 5.82
C LEU A 124 -8.45 1.68 4.89
N GLY A 125 -8.66 0.47 5.41
CA GLY A 125 -8.92 -0.74 4.62
C GLY A 125 -10.00 -0.59 3.54
N PRO A 126 -11.19 -0.04 3.85
CA PRO A 126 -12.23 0.19 2.84
C PRO A 126 -11.80 1.15 1.72
N ALA A 127 -11.10 2.24 2.05
CA ALA A 127 -10.56 3.20 1.09
C ALA A 127 -9.50 2.57 0.18
N ILE A 128 -8.59 1.78 0.75
CA ILE A 128 -7.55 1.05 0.01
C ILE A 128 -8.21 0.01 -0.91
N THR A 129 -9.21 -0.72 -0.42
CA THR A 129 -9.97 -1.71 -1.19
C THR A 129 -10.65 -1.06 -2.39
N ARG A 130 -11.25 0.12 -2.20
CA ARG A 130 -11.79 0.92 -3.30
C ARG A 130 -10.72 1.22 -4.35
N CYS A 131 -9.54 1.69 -3.92
CA CYS A 131 -8.44 2.01 -4.82
C CYS A 131 -8.01 0.77 -5.63
N LEU A 132 -7.91 -0.40 -4.98
CA LEU A 132 -7.60 -1.66 -5.67
C LEU A 132 -8.68 -2.07 -6.68
N LYS A 133 -9.95 -1.77 -6.44
CA LYS A 133 -11.06 -2.12 -7.35
C LYS A 133 -11.23 -1.14 -8.51
N HIS A 134 -11.02 0.16 -8.28
CA HIS A 134 -11.44 1.19 -9.23
C HIS A 134 -10.29 1.97 -9.88
N THR A 135 -9.08 1.95 -9.30
CA THR A 135 -7.92 2.60 -9.92
C THR A 135 -7.36 1.71 -11.04
N VAL A 136 -7.16 2.31 -12.21
CA VAL A 136 -6.73 1.60 -13.43
C VAL A 136 -5.21 1.57 -13.57
N ASP A 137 -4.51 2.62 -13.13
CA ASP A 137 -3.08 2.78 -13.40
C ASP A 137 -2.34 3.46 -12.25
N PHE A 138 -1.70 2.65 -11.39
CA PHE A 138 -0.82 3.14 -10.33
C PHE A 138 0.54 3.65 -10.85
N GLY A 139 0.86 3.45 -12.14
CA GLY A 139 1.96 4.10 -12.88
C GLY A 139 1.81 5.61 -12.95
N LYS A 140 0.58 6.07 -13.17
CA LYS A 140 0.25 7.50 -13.30
C LYS A 140 -0.04 8.18 -11.96
N SER A 141 -0.08 7.43 -10.87
CA SER A 141 -0.43 7.93 -9.54
C SER A 141 0.56 7.45 -8.47
N PRO A 142 1.78 8.01 -8.43
CA PRO A 142 2.83 7.57 -7.51
C PRO A 142 2.43 7.73 -6.03
N ASP A 143 1.69 8.80 -5.69
CA ASP A 143 1.19 9.03 -4.32
C ASP A 143 0.22 7.93 -3.88
N MET A 144 -0.67 7.48 -4.78
CA MET A 144 -1.59 6.39 -4.49
C MET A 144 -0.88 5.05 -4.35
N ARG A 145 0.10 4.78 -5.22
CA ARG A 145 0.95 3.59 -5.09
C ARG A 145 1.64 3.59 -3.74
N LYS A 146 2.25 4.72 -3.35
CA LYS A 146 2.94 4.88 -2.07
C LYS A 146 2.00 4.69 -0.90
N LEU A 147 0.77 5.21 -0.97
CA LEU A 147 -0.24 5.00 0.07
C LEU A 147 -0.51 3.52 0.31
N ILE A 148 -0.76 2.74 -0.74
CA ILE A 148 -1.07 1.31 -0.57
C ILE A 148 0.16 0.55 -0.08
N GLN A 149 1.36 0.90 -0.54
CA GLN A 149 2.61 0.34 -0.03
C GLN A 149 2.78 0.60 1.47
N MET A 150 2.57 1.85 1.92
CA MET A 150 2.67 2.22 3.33
C MET A 150 1.58 1.57 4.18
N PHE A 151 0.36 1.41 3.64
CA PHE A 151 -0.70 0.69 4.31
C PHE A 151 -0.35 -0.79 4.54
N ILE A 152 0.15 -1.50 3.52
CA ILE A 152 0.56 -2.91 3.64
C ILE A 152 1.68 -3.05 4.68
N ALA A 153 2.66 -2.16 4.66
CA ALA A 153 3.74 -2.17 5.63
C ALA A 153 3.27 -1.86 7.05
N ALA A 154 2.39 -0.88 7.22
CA ALA A 154 1.84 -0.52 8.51
C ALA A 154 1.01 -1.67 9.11
N LEU A 155 0.22 -2.38 8.28
CA LEU A 155 -0.48 -3.60 8.71
C LEU A 155 0.49 -4.66 9.21
N PHE A 156 1.62 -4.85 8.52
CA PHE A 156 2.64 -5.83 8.90
C PHE A 156 3.40 -5.47 10.17
N GLU A 157 3.63 -4.19 10.44
CA GLU A 157 4.33 -3.73 11.64
C GLU A 157 3.45 -3.72 12.91
N ASN A 158 2.15 -3.99 12.75
CA ASN A 158 1.24 -4.20 13.86
C ASN A 158 1.58 -5.52 14.59
N ASN A 159 1.19 -5.63 15.87
CA ASN A 159 1.62 -6.74 16.76
C ASN A 159 1.32 -8.15 16.22
N ASP A 160 0.38 -8.29 15.28
CA ASP A 160 0.05 -9.53 14.56
C ASP A 160 0.09 -9.29 13.03
N GLY A 161 1.27 -8.94 12.54
CA GLY A 161 1.48 -8.45 11.18
C GLY A 161 1.07 -9.40 10.06
N GLU A 162 1.37 -10.70 10.24
CA GLU A 162 1.01 -11.71 9.25
C GLU A 162 -0.51 -11.92 9.21
N GLN A 163 -1.14 -12.11 10.36
CA GLN A 163 -2.59 -12.31 10.43
C GLN A 163 -3.34 -11.07 9.95
N SER A 164 -2.87 -9.87 10.26
CA SER A 164 -3.47 -8.61 9.79
C SER A 164 -3.50 -8.52 8.26
N ILE A 165 -2.43 -8.95 7.58
CA ILE A 165 -2.42 -9.02 6.11
C ILE A 165 -3.36 -10.12 5.63
N ARG A 166 -3.34 -11.31 6.25
CA ARG A 166 -4.24 -12.42 5.87
C ARG A 166 -5.71 -12.02 5.97
N ASP A 167 -6.10 -11.41 7.09
CA ASP A 167 -7.46 -10.91 7.33
C ASP A 167 -7.86 -9.83 6.31
N TYR A 168 -6.94 -8.90 6.00
CA TYR A 168 -7.20 -7.89 4.99
C TYR A 168 -7.41 -8.51 3.60
N ILE A 169 -6.51 -9.40 3.15
CA ILE A 169 -6.65 -10.06 1.85
C ILE A 169 -7.93 -10.90 1.80
N ALA A 170 -8.24 -11.64 2.86
CA ALA A 170 -9.49 -12.38 2.99
C ALA A 170 -10.73 -11.48 2.94
N SER A 171 -10.66 -10.25 3.48
CA SER A 171 -11.76 -9.28 3.39
C SER A 171 -11.98 -8.75 1.97
N VAL A 172 -10.92 -8.66 1.16
CA VAL A 172 -10.98 -8.19 -0.23
C VAL A 172 -11.26 -9.33 -1.22
N HIS A 173 -10.98 -10.58 -0.83
CA HIS A 173 -11.27 -11.80 -1.60
C HIS A 173 -12.62 -12.46 -1.24
N GLY A 174 -13.07 -12.35 0.00
CA GLY A 174 -14.15 -13.15 0.57
C GLY A 174 -15.53 -12.91 -0.05
N PRO A 175 -16.52 -13.76 0.24
CA PRO A 175 -17.84 -13.76 -0.40
C PRO A 175 -18.67 -12.48 -0.21
N GLY A 176 -18.32 -11.64 0.78
CA GLY A 176 -18.91 -10.31 0.98
C GLY A 176 -18.27 -9.20 0.14
N SER A 177 -17.19 -9.50 -0.58
CA SER A 177 -16.57 -8.63 -1.57
C SER A 177 -16.98 -9.13 -2.94
N ASP A 178 -17.31 -8.26 -3.90
CA ASP A 178 -17.66 -8.63 -5.28
C ASP A 178 -16.46 -9.28 -6.02
N CYS A 179 -16.03 -10.46 -5.56
CA CYS A 179 -14.74 -11.06 -5.84
C CYS A 179 -14.88 -12.46 -6.47
N PRO A 180 -13.95 -12.88 -7.37
CA PRO A 180 -12.71 -12.21 -7.78
C PRO A 180 -12.93 -10.92 -8.58
N HIS A 181 -12.65 -9.77 -7.98
CA HIS A 181 -12.80 -8.48 -8.66
C HIS A 181 -11.62 -8.38 -9.63
N PRO A 182 -11.84 -8.19 -10.94
CA PRO A 182 -10.81 -8.41 -11.96
C PRO A 182 -9.57 -7.52 -11.80
N ARG A 183 -9.67 -6.42 -11.05
CA ARG A 183 -8.57 -5.48 -10.79
C ARG A 183 -7.81 -5.71 -9.50
N VAL A 184 -8.37 -6.40 -8.50
CA VAL A 184 -7.73 -6.50 -7.17
C VAL A 184 -6.38 -7.19 -7.26
N LEU A 185 -6.34 -8.39 -7.85
CA LEU A 185 -5.11 -9.16 -7.99
C LEU A 185 -4.07 -8.45 -8.87
N PRO A 186 -4.37 -7.97 -10.09
CA PRO A 186 -3.41 -7.21 -10.88
C PRO A 186 -2.84 -5.99 -10.14
N ASN A 187 -3.69 -5.24 -9.44
CA ASN A 187 -3.26 -4.04 -8.75
C ASN A 187 -2.39 -4.35 -7.54
N ILE A 188 -2.75 -5.35 -6.72
CA ILE A 188 -1.95 -5.69 -5.54
C ILE A 188 -0.59 -6.28 -5.94
N VAL A 189 -0.53 -7.12 -6.97
CA VAL A 189 0.72 -7.65 -7.52
C VAL A 189 1.59 -6.51 -8.06
N ALA A 190 1.02 -5.58 -8.84
CA ALA A 190 1.75 -4.42 -9.35
C ALA A 190 2.35 -3.56 -8.22
N ILE A 191 1.62 -3.38 -7.11
CA ILE A 191 2.07 -2.61 -5.94
C ILE A 191 3.24 -3.31 -5.23
N CYS A 192 3.13 -4.62 -5.00
CA CYS A 192 4.17 -5.44 -4.38
C CYS A 192 5.43 -5.50 -5.25
N VAL A 193 5.28 -5.79 -6.54
CA VAL A 193 6.41 -5.83 -7.49
C VAL A 193 7.09 -4.47 -7.56
N ALA A 194 6.33 -3.36 -7.64
CA ALA A 194 6.94 -2.02 -7.64
C ALA A 194 7.71 -1.72 -6.33
N ALA A 195 7.26 -2.23 -5.18
CA ALA A 195 7.97 -2.07 -3.92
C ALA A 195 9.29 -2.86 -3.90
N ILE A 196 9.28 -4.10 -4.41
CA ILE A 196 10.46 -4.93 -4.56
C ILE A 196 11.46 -4.25 -5.50
N PHE A 197 11.03 -3.81 -6.68
CA PHE A 197 11.90 -3.09 -7.63
C PHE A 197 12.51 -1.83 -7.03
N HIS A 198 11.71 -1.00 -6.36
CA HIS A 198 12.21 0.21 -5.71
C HIS A 198 13.32 -0.09 -4.69
N ARG A 199 13.19 -1.20 -3.94
CA ARG A 199 14.21 -1.62 -2.97
C ARG A 199 15.53 -2.02 -3.63
N PHE A 200 15.50 -2.73 -4.76
CA PHE A 200 16.70 -3.32 -5.36
C PHE A 200 17.33 -2.48 -6.49
N GLU A 201 16.55 -1.65 -7.21
CA GLU A 201 17.08 -0.79 -8.27
C GLU A 201 17.34 0.65 -7.79
N VAL A 202 16.38 1.26 -7.09
CA VAL A 202 16.46 2.71 -6.78
C VAL A 202 17.42 2.99 -5.63
N VAL A 203 17.46 2.12 -4.62
CA VAL A 203 18.33 2.32 -3.44
C VAL A 203 19.79 2.01 -3.73
N ASN A 204 20.06 1.15 -4.72
CA ASN A 204 21.43 0.87 -5.19
C ASN A 204 21.98 1.96 -6.13
N CYS A 205 21.14 2.86 -6.67
CA CYS A 205 21.53 3.93 -7.60
C CYS A 205 21.58 5.34 -6.99
N GLY A 206 21.24 5.52 -5.71
CA GLY A 206 21.29 6.83 -5.04
C GLY A 206 22.67 7.15 -4.46
N PRO A 207 23.16 8.41 -4.53
CA PRO A 207 24.40 8.79 -3.84
C PRO A 207 24.19 8.67 -2.32
N LEU A 208 25.16 8.05 -1.65
CA LEU A 208 25.30 7.93 -0.18
C LEU A 208 25.42 9.28 0.57
N ASN A 209 25.04 10.39 -0.05
CA ASN A 209 25.23 11.76 0.42
C ASN A 209 23.90 12.38 0.84
N THR A 210 23.29 11.83 1.88
CA THR A 210 22.43 12.53 2.84
C THR A 210 22.22 11.54 3.99
N GLY A 211 22.62 11.92 5.20
CA GLY A 211 22.69 11.03 6.38
C GLY A 211 21.33 10.53 6.92
N GLU A 212 20.26 10.59 6.14
CA GLU A 212 18.98 9.98 6.43
C GLU A 212 18.90 8.65 5.68
N LYS A 213 19.14 7.54 6.39
CA LYS A 213 18.77 6.22 5.85
C LYS A 213 17.29 6.26 5.54
N LEU A 214 16.92 6.27 4.27
CA LEU A 214 15.53 6.16 3.83
C LEU A 214 14.98 4.87 4.45
N GLN A 215 14.16 4.97 5.50
CA GLN A 215 13.56 3.81 6.14
C GLN A 215 12.55 3.21 5.17
N LEU A 216 13.01 2.24 4.39
CA LEU A 216 12.17 1.47 3.50
C LEU A 216 11.27 0.54 4.32
N PRO A 217 10.00 0.40 3.95
CA PRO A 217 9.12 -0.54 4.62
C PRO A 217 9.62 -1.99 4.48
N PRO A 218 9.39 -2.87 5.46
CA PRO A 218 9.91 -4.25 5.46
C PRO A 218 9.63 -5.00 4.16
N LEU A 219 10.62 -5.66 3.56
CA LEU A 219 10.43 -6.42 2.31
C LEU A 219 9.41 -7.56 2.49
N GLN A 220 9.46 -8.20 3.67
CA GLN A 220 8.65 -9.35 4.03
C GLN A 220 7.14 -9.11 3.89
N CYS A 221 6.65 -7.88 4.10
CA CYS A 221 5.21 -7.60 3.97
C CYS A 221 4.71 -7.78 2.54
N TYR A 222 5.48 -7.33 1.54
CA TYR A 222 5.11 -7.47 0.13
C TYR A 222 5.25 -8.91 -0.37
N LEU A 223 6.29 -9.61 0.09
CA LEU A 223 6.48 -11.02 -0.20
C LEU A 223 5.36 -11.88 0.40
N LEU A 224 4.93 -11.57 1.63
CA LEU A 224 3.82 -12.24 2.29
C LEU A 224 2.50 -12.06 1.53
N VAL A 225 2.22 -10.85 1.03
CA VAL A 225 1.02 -10.63 0.18
C VAL A 225 1.02 -11.54 -1.05
N LEU A 226 2.17 -11.71 -1.72
CA LEU A 226 2.29 -12.60 -2.87
C LEU A 226 2.12 -14.08 -2.48
N LYS A 227 2.65 -14.50 -1.32
CA LYS A 227 2.42 -15.86 -0.77
C LYS A 227 0.94 -16.11 -0.53
N ILE A 228 0.28 -15.21 0.19
CA ILE A 228 -1.15 -15.32 0.50
C ILE A 228 -1.97 -15.35 -0.80
N ALA A 229 -1.62 -14.53 -1.79
CA ALA A 229 -2.30 -14.56 -3.09
C ALA A 229 -2.19 -15.91 -3.81
N ALA A 230 -1.08 -16.64 -3.63
CA ALA A 230 -0.88 -17.97 -4.20
C ALA A 230 -1.70 -19.06 -3.50
N GLU A 231 -2.15 -18.83 -2.26
CA GLU A 231 -3.01 -19.78 -1.54
C GLU A 231 -4.41 -19.87 -2.19
N TYR A 232 -4.91 -18.77 -2.76
CA TYR A 232 -6.22 -18.68 -3.42
C TYR A 232 -6.23 -19.32 -4.81
N GLY A 233 -6.96 -20.43 -4.95
CA GLY A 233 -7.02 -21.21 -6.18
C GLY A 233 -7.50 -20.43 -7.41
N ASP A 234 -8.47 -19.53 -7.28
CA ASP A 234 -8.96 -18.68 -8.37
C ASP A 234 -7.96 -17.57 -8.77
N TRP A 235 -7.08 -17.14 -7.87
CA TRP A 235 -6.03 -16.16 -8.16
C TRP A 235 -4.78 -16.77 -8.78
N ARG A 236 -4.45 -18.04 -8.49
CA ARG A 236 -3.22 -18.70 -9.00
C ARG A 236 -2.94 -18.51 -10.50
N PRO A 237 -3.89 -18.77 -11.43
CA PRO A 237 -3.64 -18.55 -12.85
C PRO A 237 -3.29 -17.08 -13.16
N GLY A 238 -4.01 -16.14 -12.55
CA GLY A 238 -3.77 -14.71 -12.74
C GLY A 238 -2.46 -14.25 -12.13
N LEU A 239 -2.13 -14.71 -10.92
CA LEU A 239 -0.90 -14.38 -10.21
C LEU A 239 0.32 -14.85 -11.00
N GLY A 240 0.30 -16.11 -11.42
CA GLY A 240 1.36 -16.67 -12.24
C GLY A 240 1.54 -15.91 -13.55
N ALA A 241 0.45 -15.62 -14.28
CA ALA A 241 0.50 -14.83 -15.51
C ALA A 241 1.02 -13.40 -15.31
N LEU A 242 0.72 -12.77 -14.16
CA LEU A 242 1.20 -11.42 -13.82
C LEU A 242 2.68 -11.40 -13.46
N LEU A 243 3.18 -12.43 -12.76
CA LEU A 243 4.58 -12.53 -12.38
C LEU A 243 5.45 -12.97 -13.57
N GLN A 244 4.96 -13.86 -14.43
CA GLN A 244 5.69 -14.46 -15.55
C GLN A 244 6.51 -13.46 -16.41
N PRO A 245 5.95 -12.31 -16.85
CA PRO A 245 6.69 -11.36 -17.67
C PRO A 245 7.59 -10.41 -16.88
N VAL A 246 7.58 -10.44 -15.53
CA VAL A 246 8.27 -9.46 -14.69
C VAL A 246 9.79 -9.70 -14.70
N PRO A 247 10.59 -8.74 -15.19
CA PRO A 247 12.05 -8.87 -15.23
C PRO A 247 12.63 -8.41 -13.88
N PHE A 248 12.53 -9.24 -12.84
CA PHE A 248 13.04 -8.90 -11.52
C PHE A 248 14.52 -8.46 -11.57
N PRO A 249 14.95 -7.50 -10.72
CA PRO A 249 16.36 -7.10 -10.66
C PRO A 249 17.24 -8.27 -10.24
N GLU A 250 18.43 -8.42 -10.83
CA GLU A 250 19.36 -9.53 -10.50
C GLU A 250 19.68 -9.61 -9.00
N ALA A 251 19.82 -8.46 -8.33
CA ALA A 251 20.03 -8.39 -6.89
C ALA A 251 18.84 -8.93 -6.08
N ALA A 252 17.60 -8.71 -6.56
CA ALA A 252 16.40 -9.28 -5.93
C ALA A 252 16.36 -10.80 -6.13
N LEU A 253 16.82 -11.27 -7.28
CA LEU A 253 16.86 -12.67 -7.64
C LEU A 253 17.92 -13.47 -6.87
N ALA A 254 18.98 -12.80 -6.41
CA ALA A 254 20.00 -13.36 -5.52
C ALA A 254 19.66 -13.22 -4.02
N ASP A 255 18.59 -12.51 -3.67
CA ASP A 255 18.19 -12.29 -2.29
C ASP A 255 17.45 -13.50 -1.72
N LYS A 256 17.90 -14.01 -0.57
CA LYS A 256 17.37 -15.23 0.02
C LYS A 256 15.90 -15.11 0.43
N GLU A 257 15.47 -13.96 0.96
CA GLU A 257 14.07 -13.78 1.36
C GLU A 257 13.14 -13.79 0.15
N VAL A 258 13.54 -13.11 -0.93
CA VAL A 258 12.83 -13.14 -2.21
C VAL A 258 12.81 -14.55 -2.77
N GLN A 259 13.94 -15.27 -2.70
CA GLN A 259 14.01 -16.64 -3.21
C GLN A 259 13.06 -17.58 -2.46
N ASP A 260 13.12 -17.60 -1.14
CA ASP A 260 12.26 -18.43 -0.30
C ASP A 260 10.78 -18.10 -0.50
N ALA A 261 10.46 -16.81 -0.72
CA ALA A 261 9.09 -16.39 -0.88
C ALA A 261 8.50 -16.66 -2.27
N ILE A 262 9.19 -16.22 -3.32
CA ILE A 262 8.69 -16.32 -4.69
C ILE A 262 8.92 -17.74 -5.23
N PHE A 263 10.12 -18.30 -5.05
CA PHE A 263 10.45 -19.61 -5.62
C PHE A 263 9.88 -20.75 -4.80
N LEU A 264 10.25 -20.84 -3.52
CA LEU A 264 9.89 -22.02 -2.73
C LEU A 264 8.43 -22.04 -2.27
N SER A 265 7.74 -20.90 -2.28
CA SER A 265 6.34 -20.82 -1.83
C SER A 265 5.37 -20.53 -2.98
N VAL A 266 5.52 -19.40 -3.69
CA VAL A 266 4.60 -19.07 -4.78
C VAL A 266 4.71 -20.06 -5.93
N MET A 267 5.91 -20.36 -6.44
CA MET A 267 6.01 -21.31 -7.55
C MET A 267 5.59 -22.72 -7.17
N ARG A 268 6.00 -23.21 -5.98
CA ARG A 268 5.56 -24.54 -5.51
C ARG A 268 4.04 -24.65 -5.50
N SER A 269 3.35 -23.60 -5.03
CA SER A 269 1.88 -23.55 -5.05
C SER A 269 1.28 -23.59 -6.46
N LEU A 270 1.99 -23.05 -7.47
CA LEU A 270 1.57 -23.10 -8.87
C LEU A 270 1.90 -24.46 -9.52
N ALA A 271 3.04 -25.05 -9.16
CA ALA A 271 3.52 -26.35 -9.63
C ALA A 271 2.62 -27.49 -9.16
N GLU A 272 2.27 -27.48 -7.87
CA GLU A 272 1.42 -28.50 -7.22
C GLU A 272 -0.07 -28.33 -7.55
N ASP A 273 -0.46 -27.29 -8.30
CA ASP A 273 -1.86 -27.11 -8.69
C ASP A 273 -2.32 -28.21 -9.66
N SER A 274 -3.50 -28.77 -9.43
CA SER A 274 -4.01 -29.87 -10.27
C SER A 274 -4.51 -29.43 -11.65
N ARG A 275 -4.66 -28.12 -11.90
CA ARG A 275 -5.23 -27.59 -13.14
C ARG A 275 -4.12 -27.21 -14.12
N CYS A 276 -4.13 -27.85 -15.29
CA CYS A 276 -3.20 -27.51 -16.38
C CYS A 276 -3.23 -26.04 -16.82
N SER A 277 -4.36 -25.33 -16.60
CA SER A 277 -4.44 -23.90 -16.90
C SER A 277 -3.50 -23.05 -16.04
N VAL A 278 -3.18 -23.49 -14.82
CA VAL A 278 -2.17 -22.86 -13.95
C VAL A 278 -0.79 -23.17 -14.49
N HIS A 279 -0.46 -24.42 -14.82
CA HIS A 279 0.87 -24.79 -15.35
C HIS A 279 1.26 -24.04 -16.63
N ARG A 280 0.30 -23.63 -17.46
CA ARG A 280 0.57 -22.83 -18.67
C ARG A 280 1.25 -21.48 -18.38
N VAL A 281 1.17 -20.98 -17.16
CA VAL A 281 1.84 -19.73 -16.74
C VAL A 281 3.25 -19.98 -16.20
N LEU A 282 3.68 -21.24 -16.08
CA LEU A 282 5.03 -21.63 -15.68
C LEU A 282 5.93 -21.87 -16.90
N LEU A 283 5.56 -21.31 -18.06
CA LEU A 283 6.35 -21.41 -19.28
C LEU A 283 7.36 -20.25 -19.38
N PRO A 284 8.51 -20.42 -20.03
CA PRO A 284 9.44 -19.31 -20.25
C PRO A 284 8.81 -18.26 -21.19
N VAL A 285 8.85 -16.98 -20.80
CA VAL A 285 8.10 -15.91 -21.51
C VAL A 285 8.83 -15.29 -22.69
N ARG A 286 10.17 -15.23 -22.70
CA ARG A 286 10.98 -14.66 -23.81
C ARG A 286 12.48 -14.75 -23.48
N GLU A 287 13.30 -15.13 -24.44
CA GLU A 287 14.70 -14.66 -24.51
C GLU A 287 14.67 -13.20 -25.03
N PRO A 288 15.50 -12.25 -24.53
CA PRO A 288 16.75 -12.43 -23.78
C PRO A 288 16.71 -11.96 -22.31
N ARG A 289 15.53 -11.70 -21.71
CA ARG A 289 15.45 -11.22 -20.31
C ARG A 289 15.16 -12.38 -19.36
N PRO A 290 16.07 -12.72 -18.42
CA PRO A 290 15.80 -13.75 -17.43
C PRO A 290 14.61 -13.32 -16.56
N GLY A 291 13.51 -14.05 -16.65
CA GLY A 291 12.41 -13.98 -15.69
C GLY A 291 12.69 -14.86 -14.47
N TRP A 292 11.86 -14.75 -13.43
CA TRP A 292 11.99 -15.52 -12.18
C TRP A 292 12.10 -17.04 -12.44
N LEU A 293 11.37 -17.59 -13.41
CA LEU A 293 11.45 -19.02 -13.77
C LEU A 293 12.86 -19.47 -14.18
N HIS A 294 13.68 -18.58 -14.77
CA HIS A 294 15.04 -18.93 -15.19
C HIS A 294 15.94 -19.26 -14.00
N ILE A 295 15.62 -18.80 -12.80
CA ILE A 295 16.42 -19.07 -11.59
C ILE A 295 16.11 -20.43 -11.02
N ALA A 296 14.84 -20.85 -11.09
CA ALA A 296 14.46 -22.20 -10.68
C ALA A 296 14.96 -23.26 -11.65
N ALA A 297 15.39 -22.88 -12.86
CA ALA A 297 16.00 -23.82 -13.79
C ALA A 297 17.29 -24.41 -13.20
N PRO A 298 17.52 -25.74 -13.30
CA PRO A 298 18.73 -26.39 -12.78
C PRO A 298 20.03 -25.82 -13.38
N SER A 299 19.95 -25.20 -14.55
CA SER A 299 21.07 -24.54 -15.22
C SER A 299 21.47 -23.20 -14.57
N SER A 300 20.65 -22.65 -13.69
CA SER A 300 20.94 -21.38 -13.03
C SER A 300 21.85 -21.57 -11.82
N PRO A 301 22.98 -20.85 -11.73
CA PRO A 301 23.83 -20.88 -10.54
C PRO A 301 23.16 -20.26 -9.31
N ALA A 302 22.05 -19.52 -9.50
CA ALA A 302 21.26 -18.93 -8.44
C ALA A 302 20.07 -19.81 -8.01
N CYS A 303 19.98 -21.05 -8.51
CA CYS A 303 18.89 -21.98 -8.19
C CYS A 303 18.92 -22.33 -6.69
N PRO A 304 17.85 -22.04 -5.92
CA PRO A 304 17.87 -22.19 -4.47
C PRO A 304 17.76 -23.66 -4.00
N ASP A 305 17.28 -24.57 -4.84
CA ASP A 305 16.95 -25.96 -4.50
C ASP A 305 17.59 -26.98 -5.46
N ASP A 306 18.66 -26.58 -6.14
CA ASP A 306 19.39 -27.40 -7.12
C ASP A 306 18.49 -27.98 -8.24
N GLY A 307 17.36 -27.32 -8.51
CA GLY A 307 16.43 -27.70 -9.57
C GLY A 307 15.43 -28.79 -9.17
N THR A 308 15.31 -29.10 -7.88
CA THR A 308 14.37 -30.12 -7.37
C THR A 308 12.92 -29.79 -7.75
N LEU A 309 12.46 -28.57 -7.44
CA LEU A 309 11.10 -28.11 -7.78
C LEU A 309 10.88 -28.09 -9.29
N PHE A 310 11.93 -27.79 -10.08
CA PHE A 310 11.84 -27.85 -11.53
C PHE A 310 11.64 -29.27 -12.06
N GLY A 311 12.23 -30.28 -11.40
CA GLY A 311 12.00 -31.68 -11.74
C GLY A 311 10.63 -32.21 -11.33
N GLU A 312 9.96 -31.57 -10.38
CA GLU A 312 8.61 -31.92 -9.92
C GLU A 312 7.48 -31.33 -10.81
N MET A 313 7.79 -30.27 -11.56
CA MET A 313 6.89 -29.59 -12.52
C MET A 313 6.76 -30.32 -13.85
#